data_AF-G3CGM9-F1
#
_entry.id   AF-G3CGM9-F1
#
_cell.length_a   1.000
_cell.length_b   1.000
_cell.length_c   1.000
_cell.angle_alpha   90.00
_cell.angle_beta   90.00
_cell.angle_gamma   90.00
#
_symmetry.space_group_name_H-M   'P 1'
#
loop_
_entity.id
_entity.type
_entity.pdbx_description
1 polymer ?
#
loop_
_entity_poly.entity_id
_entity_poly.type
_entity_poly.pdbx_seq_one_letter_code
_entity_poly.pdbx_strand_id
1 'polypeptide(L)' 'WFLLFKAKAPNYKGEDYCAPNRAMLKPYEDWGYAKGHIIPTCLGNHMMVREMREGRGPIFMDTKTALTPPINGDFKSPLW' A
#
# COMPACT_ATOMS: atom_id res chain seq x y z
N TRP A 1 1.75 3.45 -12.40
CA TRP A 1 0.83 2.52 -13.09
C TRP A 1 -0.13 1.84 -12.11
N PHE A 2 0.33 1.06 -11.12
CA PHE A 2 -0.55 0.32 -10.20
C PHE A 2 -1.41 1.17 -9.25
N LEU A 3 -0.95 2.37 -8.87
CA LEU A 3 -1.71 3.31 -8.03
C LEU A 3 -3.03 3.77 -8.67
N LEU A 4 -3.10 3.77 -10.01
CA LEU A 4 -4.30 4.14 -10.77
C LEU A 4 -5.46 3.18 -10.47
N PHE A 5 -5.15 1.90 -10.33
CA PHE A 5 -6.13 0.83 -10.06
C PHE A 5 -6.33 0.55 -8.58
N LYS A 6 -5.75 1.39 -7.70
CA LYS A 6 -5.76 1.18 -6.23
C LYS A 6 -5.31 -0.23 -5.82
N ALA A 7 -4.38 -0.80 -6.59
CA ALA A 7 -3.87 -2.14 -6.34
C ALA A 7 -3.16 -2.21 -4.98
N LYS A 8 -3.48 -3.24 -4.20
CA LYS A 8 -2.84 -3.53 -2.91
C LYS A 8 -1.64 -4.45 -3.13
N ALA A 9 -0.67 -4.37 -2.21
CA ALA A 9 0.49 -5.27 -2.21
C ALA A 9 0.49 -6.15 -0.96
N PRO A 10 -0.27 -7.25 -0.92
CA PRO A 10 -0.28 -8.13 0.24
C PRO A 10 1.09 -8.81 0.49
N ASN A 11 1.40 -9.01 1.76
CA ASN A 11 2.45 -9.94 2.21
C ASN A 11 1.98 -11.40 2.03
N TYR A 12 2.82 -12.39 2.41
CA TYR A 12 2.45 -13.81 2.26
C TYR A 12 1.19 -14.23 3.06
N LYS A 13 0.81 -13.44 4.08
CA LYS A 13 -0.41 -13.66 4.87
C LYS A 13 -1.66 -13.04 4.24
N GLY A 14 -1.52 -12.31 3.13
CA GLY A 14 -2.62 -11.58 2.51
C GLY A 14 -2.89 -10.21 3.12
N GLU A 15 -2.03 -9.73 4.03
CA GLU A 15 -2.20 -8.43 4.70
C GLU A 15 -1.52 -7.32 3.90
N ASP A 16 -2.19 -6.17 3.78
CA ASP A 16 -1.56 -4.97 3.19
C ASP A 16 -0.45 -4.48 4.11
N TYR A 17 0.80 -4.55 3.64
CA TYR A 17 2.00 -4.20 4.42
C TYR A 17 1.99 -2.78 5.00
N CYS A 18 1.20 -1.85 4.43
CA CYS A 18 1.10 -0.48 4.95
C CYS A 18 0.25 -0.39 6.23
N ALA A 19 -0.71 -1.30 6.43
CA ALA A 19 -1.62 -1.27 7.58
C ALA A 19 -0.96 -1.64 8.92
N PRO A 20 -0.27 -2.79 9.06
CA PRO A 20 0.35 -3.19 10.33
C PRO A 20 1.57 -2.33 10.67
N ASN A 21 2.24 -1.77 9.67
CA ASN A 21 3.44 -0.96 9.86
C ASN A 21 3.15 0.54 10.00
N ARG A 22 1.88 0.96 9.99
CA ARG A 22 1.52 2.38 10.07
C ARG A 22 2.00 3.07 11.35
N ALA A 23 2.16 2.32 12.44
CA ALA A 23 2.75 2.83 13.68
C ALA A 23 4.18 3.39 13.50
N MET A 24 4.93 2.92 12.49
CA MET A 24 6.26 3.44 12.18
C MET A 24 6.24 4.87 11.59
N LEU A 25 5.10 5.28 11.05
CA LEU A 25 4.95 6.60 10.44
C LEU A 25 4.66 7.68 11.47
N LYS A 26 4.22 7.33 12.69
CA LYS A 26 3.87 8.27 13.76
C LYS A 26 4.89 9.41 13.96
N PRO A 27 6.21 9.17 14.11
CA PRO A 27 7.17 10.26 14.26
C PRO A 27 7.26 11.17 13.03
N TYR A 28 7.10 10.61 11.83
CA TYR A 28 7.12 11.38 10.58
C TYR A 28 5.82 12.17 10.35
N GLU A 29 4.70 11.67 10.88
CA GLU A 29 3.43 12.40 10.93
C GLU A 29 3.51 13.55 11.93
N ASP A 30 4.09 13.33 13.11
CA ASP A 30 4.27 14.36 14.14
C ASP A 30 5.19 15.51 13.66
N TRP A 31 6.13 15.23 12.75
CA TRP A 31 6.98 16.23 12.09
C TRP A 31 6.35 16.86 10.84
N GLY A 32 5.17 16.41 10.41
CA GLY A 32 4.45 16.94 9.24
C GLY A 32 4.94 16.42 7.88
N TYR A 33 5.80 15.39 7.84
CA TYR A 33 6.29 14.79 6.60
C TYR A 33 5.32 13.78 5.97
N ALA A 34 4.41 13.22 6.76
CA ALA A 34 3.35 12.34 6.27
C ALA A 34 1.99 12.82 6.81
N LYS A 35 0.95 12.83 5.97
CA LYS A 35 -0.39 13.28 6.37
C LYS A 35 -1.46 12.36 5.79
N GLY A 36 -2.11 11.60 6.67
CA GLY A 36 -3.19 10.69 6.30
C GLY A 36 -2.77 9.67 5.24
N HIS A 37 -3.43 9.70 4.08
CA HIS A 37 -3.19 8.77 2.97
C HIS A 37 -1.97 9.15 2.11
N ILE A 38 -1.41 10.34 2.29
CA ILE A 38 -0.24 10.81 1.54
C ILE A 38 1.01 10.37 2.30
N ILE A 39 1.55 9.24 1.86
CA ILE A 39 2.79 8.67 2.39
C ILE A 39 3.89 8.90 1.34
N PRO A 40 4.99 9.61 1.70
CA PRO A 40 6.15 9.73 0.85
C PRO A 40 6.67 8.38 0.38
N THR A 41 7.14 8.28 -0.86
CA THR A 41 7.61 7.02 -1.46
C THR A 41 8.71 6.35 -0.63
N CYS A 42 9.62 7.12 -0.04
CA CYS A 42 10.67 6.59 0.82
C CYS A 42 10.13 5.93 2.10
N LEU A 43 9.07 6.47 2.70
CA LEU A 43 8.42 5.91 3.88
C LEU A 43 7.58 4.67 3.55
N GLY A 44 6.94 4.65 2.38
CA GLY A 44 6.32 3.44 1.82
C GLY A 44 7.32 2.30 1.68
N ASN A 45 8.45 2.58 1.04
CA ASN A 45 9.55 1.61 0.89
C ASN A 45 10.12 1.17 2.24
N HIS A 46 10.19 2.08 3.22
CA HIS A 46 10.69 1.74 4.55
C HIS A 46 9.82 0.68 5.25
N MET A 47 8.49 0.82 5.15
CA MET A 47 7.56 -0.20 5.66
C MET A 47 7.72 -1.53 4.91
N MET A 48 7.91 -1.48 3.59
CA MET A 48 8.17 -2.67 2.77
C MET A 48 9.45 -3.40 3.20
N VAL A 49 10.53 -2.67 3.48
CA VAL A 49 11.81 -3.24 3.93
C VAL A 49 11.68 -3.94 5.29
N ARG A 50 10.80 -3.45 6.18
CA ARG A 50 10.54 -4.11 7.47
C ARG A 50 9.90 -5.49 7.28
N GLU A 51 8.88 -5.59 6.43
CA GLU A 51 8.25 -6.89 6.11
C GLU A 51 9.26 -7.89 5.55
N MET A 52 10.14 -7.44 4.65
CA MET A 52 11.19 -8.29 4.08
C MET A 52 12.19 -8.76 5.16
N ARG A 53 12.58 -7.87 6.08
CA ARG A 53 13.47 -8.21 7.20
C ARG A 53 12.85 -9.18 8.19
N GLU A 54 11.55 -9.06 8.45
CA GLU A 54 10.81 -9.93 9.36
C GLU A 54 10.36 -11.24 8.68
N GLY A 55 10.88 -11.53 7.48
CA GLY A 55 10.62 -12.79 6.77
C GLY A 55 9.20 -12.90 6.21
N ARG A 56 8.45 -11.79 6.14
CA ARG A 56 7.07 -11.75 5.64
C ARG A 56 6.98 -11.50 4.13
N GLY A 57 8.08 -11.66 3.41
CA GLY A 57 8.03 -11.79 1.97
C GLY A 57 7.39 -13.13 1.55
N PRO A 58 7.04 -13.31 0.27
CA PRO A 58 7.09 -12.34 -0.82
C PRO A 58 5.95 -11.30 -0.75
N ILE A 59 6.24 -10.08 -1.19
CA ILE A 59 5.24 -9.02 -1.36
C ILE A 59 4.84 -9.03 -2.83
N PHE A 60 3.61 -9.43 -3.11
CA PHE A 60 3.09 -9.49 -4.47
C PHE A 60 2.09 -8.37 -4.71
N MET A 61 2.11 -7.84 -5.94
CA MET A 61 1.07 -6.94 -6.40
C MET A 61 -0.14 -7.75 -6.82
N ASP A 62 -1.27 -7.56 -6.14
CA ASP A 62 -2.52 -8.21 -6.54
C ASP A 62 -3.16 -7.47 -7.72
N THR A 63 -2.61 -7.73 -8.90
CA THR A 63 -3.08 -7.14 -10.16
C THR A 63 -4.41 -7.77 -10.60
N LYS A 64 -4.68 -9.03 -10.23
CA LYS A 64 -5.92 -9.72 -10.59
C LYS A 64 -7.13 -9.04 -9.98
N THR A 65 -7.12 -8.79 -8.67
CA THR A 65 -8.24 -8.10 -8.02
C THR A 65 -8.31 -6.63 -8.42
N ALA A 66 -7.18 -5.98 -8.68
CA ALA A 66 -7.15 -4.58 -9.11
C ALA A 66 -7.70 -4.33 -10.52
N LEU A 67 -7.50 -5.27 -11.45
CA LEU A 67 -7.91 -5.15 -12.86
C LEU A 67 -9.33 -5.67 -13.13
N THR A 68 -9.88 -6.52 -12.26
CA THR A 68 -11.22 -7.10 -12.46
C THR A 68 -12.33 -6.04 -12.49
N PRO A 69 -12.40 -5.05 -11.55
CA PRO A 69 -13.44 -4.02 -11.58
C PRO A 69 -13.39 -3.08 -12.80
N PRO A 70 -12.20 -2.56 -13.22
CA PRO A 70 -12.06 -1.80 -14.47
C PRO A 70 -12.54 -2.54 -15.72
N ILE A 71 -12.25 -3.83 -15.84
CA ILE A 71 -12.61 -4.66 -17.00
C ILE A 71 -14.13 -4.87 -17.09
N ASN A 72 -14.81 -4.95 -15.95
CA ASN A 72 -16.26 -5.13 -15.87
C ASN A 72 -17.06 -3.82 -16.04
N GLY A 73 -16.40 -2.70 -16.39
CA GLY A 73 -17.06 -1.42 -16.63
C GLY A 73 -17.40 -0.60 -15.38
N ASP A 74 -17.02 -1.07 -14.19
CA ASP A 74 -17.27 -0.39 -12.91
C ASP A 74 -16.16 0.62 -12.57
N PHE A 75 -15.83 1.54 -13.49
CA PHE A 75 -15.13 2.79 -13.14
C PHE A 75 -16.08 3.74 -12.38
N LYS A 76 -16.80 3.23 -11.38
CA LYS A 76 -17.77 4.00 -10.63
C LYS A 76 -17.06 5.01 -9.73
N SER A 77 -16.93 6.21 -10.30
CA SER A 77 -16.56 7.49 -9.72
C SER A 77 -15.11 7.65 -9.22
N PRO A 78 -14.48 8.81 -9.46
CA PRO A 78 -13.21 9.12 -8.85
C PRO A 78 -13.44 9.37 -7.35
N LEU A 79 -12.97 8.45 -6.51
CA LEU A 79 -12.80 8.66 -5.07
C LEU A 79 -11.52 9.51 -4.87
N TRP A 80 -11.57 10.78 -5.29
CA TRP A 80 -10.70 11.81 -4.73
C TRP A 80 -11.37 12.40 -3.48
#